data_AF-A0A1L9P208-F1
#
_entry.id   AF-A0A1L9P208-F1
#
_cell.length_a   1.000
_cell.length_b   1.000
_cell.length_c   1.000
_cell.angle_alpha   90.00
_cell.angle_beta   90.00
_cell.angle_gamma   90.00
#
_symmetry.space_group_name_H-M   'P 1'
#
loop_
_entity.id
_entity.type
_entity.pdbx_description
1 polymer ?
#
loop_
_entity_poly.entity_id
_entity_poly.type
_entity_poly.pdbx_seq_one_letter_code
_entity_poly.pdbx_strand_id
1 'polypeptide(L)'
;MGPDGNTSVAIVRTGGYSEYGFGGYIFQPDGDVTLPTEGQAKYVGTDNYGGLRDFDGRGGLEYVRGDIEIAIDFDDFNDGSGVRGNVTNRRIYDLDNEDITQQVLTAIGVGSTELPILLFEVSAGALDINGELAGITLSRDPRDGDEFEKGNYYAVLSGDQANTITGIIVVTGEDPRFQDVTFRETAGFFAVRE
;
A
#
# COMPACT_ATOMS: atom_id res chain seq x y z
N MET A 1 4.37 12.03 -8.42
CA MET A 1 5.58 11.84 -9.27
C MET A 1 6.61 11.18 -8.41
N GLY A 2 7.27 10.14 -8.91
CA GLY A 2 8.30 9.43 -8.17
C GLY A 2 9.58 10.24 -8.00
N PRO A 3 10.49 9.80 -7.12
CA PRO A 3 11.71 10.53 -6.74
C PRO A 3 12.58 10.92 -7.93
N ASP A 4 12.69 10.03 -8.93
CA ASP A 4 13.51 10.24 -10.13
C ASP A 4 12.71 10.85 -11.29
N GLY A 5 11.45 11.21 -11.09
CA GLY A 5 10.56 11.76 -12.13
C GLY A 5 10.05 10.74 -13.15
N ASN A 6 10.60 9.53 -13.16
CA ASN A 6 10.32 8.49 -14.16
C ASN A 6 9.08 7.63 -13.83
N THR A 7 8.32 7.98 -12.80
CA THR A 7 7.07 7.28 -12.49
C THR A 7 6.02 8.26 -11.98
N SER A 8 4.75 7.94 -12.22
CA SER A 8 3.64 8.73 -11.69
C SER A 8 2.54 7.82 -11.18
N VAL A 9 1.85 8.27 -10.13
CA VAL A 9 0.63 7.64 -9.61
C VAL A 9 -0.43 8.73 -9.55
N ALA A 10 -1.59 8.45 -10.13
CA ALA A 10 -2.80 9.24 -9.99
C ALA A 10 -3.90 8.35 -9.44
N ILE A 11 -4.60 8.83 -8.41
CA ILE A 11 -5.71 8.12 -7.76
C ILE A 11 -6.91 9.07 -7.81
N VAL A 12 -8.04 8.57 -8.34
CA VAL A 12 -9.30 9.29 -8.38
C VAL A 12 -10.34 8.46 -7.65
N ARG A 13 -10.97 9.03 -6.62
CA ARG A 13 -12.07 8.43 -5.86
C ARG A 13 -13.15 9.47 -5.63
N THR A 14 -14.42 9.04 -5.60
CA THR A 14 -15.56 9.91 -5.29
C THR A 14 -16.18 9.55 -3.94
N GLY A 15 -16.22 10.49 -3.00
CA GLY A 15 -16.85 10.29 -1.68
C GLY A 15 -18.33 10.65 -1.57
N GLY A 16 -18.98 10.94 -2.71
CA GLY A 16 -20.37 11.42 -2.75
C GLY A 16 -21.44 10.33 -2.67
N TYR A 17 -21.05 9.07 -2.55
CA TYR A 17 -21.94 7.91 -2.54
C TYR A 17 -21.88 7.20 -1.19
N SER A 18 -22.99 6.55 -0.83
CA SER A 18 -23.08 5.68 0.35
C SER A 18 -22.49 4.30 0.14
N GLU A 19 -22.33 3.89 -1.13
CA GLU A 19 -21.60 2.70 -1.56
C GLU A 19 -20.21 3.13 -2.05
N TYR A 20 -19.31 2.16 -2.27
CA TYR A 20 -18.04 2.42 -2.96
C TYR A 20 -18.29 3.16 -4.28
N GLY A 21 -17.99 4.45 -4.29
CA GLY A 21 -18.20 5.29 -5.46
C GLY A 21 -17.31 4.90 -6.64
N PHE A 22 -17.42 5.65 -7.73
CA PHE A 22 -16.53 5.48 -8.88
C PHE A 22 -15.11 5.91 -8.50
N GLY A 23 -14.14 5.10 -8.91
CA GLY A 23 -12.76 5.48 -8.80
C GLY A 23 -11.84 4.52 -9.51
N GLY A 24 -10.64 5.01 -9.79
CA GLY A 24 -9.61 4.31 -10.50
C GLY A 24 -8.26 4.89 -10.16
N TYR A 25 -7.23 4.18 -10.56
CA TYR A 25 -5.86 4.63 -10.42
C TYR A 25 -5.11 4.33 -11.70
N ILE A 26 -4.10 5.15 -11.96
CA ILE A 26 -3.11 4.91 -13.00
C ILE A 26 -1.77 5.03 -12.32
N PHE A 27 -0.92 4.03 -12.52
CA PHE A 27 0.51 4.16 -12.31
C PHE A 27 1.21 3.84 -13.62
N GLN A 28 2.27 4.58 -13.94
CA GLN A 28 2.98 4.42 -15.21
C GLN A 28 4.49 4.44 -14.97
N PRO A 29 5.24 3.45 -15.49
CA PRO A 29 6.69 3.53 -15.64
C PRO A 29 7.06 4.41 -16.84
N ASP A 30 8.11 5.20 -16.70
CA ASP A 30 8.77 5.93 -17.79
C ASP A 30 10.12 5.25 -18.11
N GLY A 31 10.10 4.33 -19.06
CA GLY A 31 11.30 3.68 -19.61
C GLY A 31 11.46 2.18 -19.30
N ASP A 32 12.53 1.60 -19.86
CA ASP A 32 12.93 0.20 -19.65
C ASP A 32 13.65 0.03 -18.29
N VAL A 33 13.56 -1.18 -17.70
CA VAL A 33 14.30 -1.55 -16.49
C VAL A 33 15.33 -2.64 -16.78
N THR A 34 16.52 -2.51 -16.20
CA THR A 34 17.51 -3.60 -16.17
C THR A 34 17.47 -4.25 -14.80
N LEU A 35 16.93 -5.46 -14.71
CA LEU A 35 16.84 -6.20 -13.46
C LEU A 35 18.21 -6.80 -13.09
N PRO A 36 18.63 -6.71 -11.82
CA PRO A 36 19.72 -7.51 -11.30
C PRO A 36 19.42 -9.01 -11.47
N THR A 37 20.44 -9.80 -11.80
CA THR A 37 20.30 -11.27 -11.94
C THR A 37 20.62 -12.03 -10.65
N GLU A 38 21.19 -11.35 -9.65
CA GLU A 38 21.64 -11.91 -8.37
C GLU A 38 21.53 -10.87 -7.24
N GLY A 39 21.50 -11.35 -6.00
CA GLY A 39 21.55 -10.59 -4.76
C GLY A 39 20.19 -10.17 -4.19
N GLN A 40 20.24 -9.45 -3.07
CA GLN A 40 19.07 -8.91 -2.40
C GLN A 40 19.07 -7.38 -2.47
N ALA A 41 17.89 -6.79 -2.54
CA ALA A 41 17.70 -5.35 -2.49
C ALA A 41 16.61 -4.97 -1.50
N LYS A 42 16.85 -3.88 -0.78
CA LYS A 42 15.90 -3.26 0.13
C LYS A 42 15.55 -1.87 -0.41
N TYR A 43 14.27 -1.53 -0.38
CA TYR A 43 13.71 -0.27 -0.86
C TYR A 43 12.91 0.37 0.27
N VAL A 44 13.13 1.65 0.51
CA VAL A 44 12.49 2.39 1.61
C VAL A 44 11.88 3.69 1.09
N GLY A 45 10.70 4.03 1.62
CA GLY A 45 10.05 5.31 1.42
C GLY A 45 9.44 5.82 2.72
N THR A 46 10.01 6.89 3.29
CA THR A 46 9.47 7.58 4.47
C THR A 46 8.45 8.64 4.05
N ASP A 47 7.26 8.62 4.65
CA ASP A 47 6.09 9.46 4.29
C ASP A 47 5.74 9.39 2.78
N ASN A 48 6.09 8.27 2.15
CA ASN A 48 5.94 8.03 0.71
C ASN A 48 4.91 6.94 0.39
N TYR A 49 4.10 6.52 1.37
CA TYR A 49 2.85 5.81 1.15
C TYR A 49 1.70 6.81 1.34
N GLY A 50 0.87 7.03 0.32
CA GLY A 50 -0.15 8.08 0.37
C GLY A 50 -1.38 7.77 -0.47
N GLY A 51 -2.57 8.01 0.08
CA GLY A 51 -3.81 7.58 -0.56
C GLY A 51 -5.09 8.16 0.01
N LEU A 52 -6.19 7.52 -0.38
CA LEU A 52 -7.54 7.85 0.05
C LEU A 52 -8.23 6.62 0.65
N ARG A 53 -9.09 6.85 1.63
CA ARG A 53 -10.12 5.89 2.04
C ARG A 53 -11.49 6.39 1.58
N ASP A 54 -12.21 5.54 0.87
CA ASP A 54 -13.65 5.69 0.62
C ASP A 54 -14.42 4.56 1.32
N PHE A 55 -15.73 4.73 1.48
CA PHE A 55 -16.53 3.88 2.36
C PHE A 55 -17.74 3.30 1.65
N ASP A 56 -18.19 2.16 2.16
CA ASP A 56 -19.51 1.59 1.90
C ASP A 56 -20.28 1.53 3.22
N GLY A 57 -21.54 1.92 3.21
CA GLY A 57 -22.37 2.17 4.39
C GLY A 57 -22.30 3.63 4.90
N ARG A 58 -21.42 4.47 4.36
CA ARG A 58 -21.37 5.92 4.65
C ARG A 58 -20.74 6.72 3.51
N GLY A 59 -21.10 8.01 3.41
CA GLY A 59 -20.35 8.96 2.58
C GLY A 59 -19.10 9.49 3.28
N GLY A 60 -18.25 10.18 2.50
CA GLY A 60 -17.03 10.82 2.96
C GLY A 60 -15.76 10.29 2.31
N LEU A 61 -14.64 10.95 2.60
CA LEU A 61 -13.29 10.50 2.25
C LEU A 61 -12.35 10.79 3.42
N GLU A 62 -11.30 10.00 3.51
CA GLU A 62 -10.17 10.25 4.41
C GLU A 62 -8.86 10.14 3.61
N TYR A 63 -7.81 10.80 4.06
CA TYR A 63 -6.47 10.62 3.51
C TYR A 63 -5.68 9.64 4.37
N VAL A 64 -4.83 8.84 3.74
CA VAL A 64 -3.85 8.00 4.44
C VAL A 64 -2.44 8.44 4.07
N ARG A 65 -1.53 8.42 5.05
CA ARG A 65 -0.08 8.53 4.85
C ARG A 65 0.66 7.48 5.66
N GLY A 66 1.87 7.09 5.26
CA GLY A 66 2.71 6.17 6.02
C GLY A 66 4.06 5.93 5.36
N ASP A 67 4.76 4.92 5.88
CA ASP A 67 6.06 4.48 5.39
C ASP A 67 5.94 3.14 4.66
N ILE A 68 6.73 2.95 3.61
CA ILE A 68 6.82 1.69 2.85
C ILE A 68 8.23 1.12 2.93
N GLU A 69 8.34 -0.18 3.16
CA GLU A 69 9.58 -0.94 3.00
C GLU A 69 9.32 -2.19 2.15
N ILE A 70 10.20 -2.46 1.18
CA ILE A 70 10.13 -3.64 0.32
C ILE A 70 11.51 -4.28 0.23
N ALA A 71 11.58 -5.60 0.36
CA ALA A 71 12.77 -6.39 0.11
C ALA A 71 12.52 -7.39 -1.01
N ILE A 72 13.47 -7.49 -1.94
CA ILE A 72 13.44 -8.41 -3.08
C ILE A 72 14.70 -9.28 -3.03
N ASP A 73 14.50 -10.59 -3.20
CA ASP A 73 15.57 -11.56 -3.46
C ASP A 73 15.60 -11.90 -4.96
N PHE A 74 16.69 -11.51 -5.65
CA PHE A 74 16.88 -11.75 -7.08
C PHE A 74 17.56 -13.10 -7.36
N ASP A 75 18.15 -13.76 -6.36
CA ASP A 75 18.85 -15.04 -6.54
C ASP A 75 17.90 -16.21 -6.84
N ASP A 76 16.60 -16.06 -6.56
CA ASP A 76 15.60 -17.12 -6.61
C ASP A 76 14.55 -16.94 -7.74
N PHE A 77 15.01 -16.68 -8.97
CA PHE A 77 14.11 -16.52 -10.12
C PHE A 77 13.34 -17.81 -10.50
N ASN A 78 13.76 -18.97 -9.98
CA ASN A 78 13.28 -20.31 -10.35
C ASN A 78 12.47 -21.05 -9.28
N ASP A 79 12.43 -20.56 -8.02
CA ASP A 79 11.44 -20.95 -6.99
C ASP A 79 10.65 -19.73 -6.46
N GLY A 80 10.70 -18.63 -7.24
CA GLY A 80 9.88 -17.45 -7.09
C GLY A 80 10.52 -16.38 -6.21
N SER A 81 10.91 -15.26 -6.83
CA SER A 81 11.51 -14.13 -6.14
C SER A 81 10.71 -13.76 -4.89
N GLY A 82 11.34 -13.90 -3.74
CA GLY A 82 10.72 -13.62 -2.45
C GLY A 82 10.54 -12.12 -2.27
N VAL A 83 9.39 -11.61 -2.68
CA VAL A 83 9.00 -10.23 -2.40
C VAL A 83 8.41 -10.17 -1.00
N ARG A 84 9.02 -9.36 -0.13
CA ARG A 84 8.50 -9.00 1.18
C ARG A 84 8.25 -7.50 1.19
N GLY A 85 7.15 -7.07 1.76
CA GLY A 85 6.85 -5.65 1.90
C GLY A 85 5.99 -5.38 3.12
N ASN A 86 6.11 -4.17 3.64
CA ASN A 86 5.27 -3.70 4.73
C ASN A 86 4.97 -2.20 4.62
N VAL A 87 3.77 -1.82 5.07
CA VAL A 87 3.39 -0.42 5.31
C VAL A 87 3.25 -0.20 6.81
N THR A 88 3.99 0.77 7.32
CA THR A 88 4.03 1.11 8.75
C THR A 88 3.75 2.59 8.97
N ASN A 89 3.66 3.00 10.24
CA ASN A 89 3.45 4.40 10.63
C ASN A 89 2.24 5.06 9.94
N ARG A 90 1.21 4.26 9.64
CA ARG A 90 0.03 4.76 8.93
C ARG A 90 -0.71 5.78 9.79
N ARG A 91 -1.08 6.90 9.18
CA ARG A 91 -1.86 8.00 9.74
C ARG A 91 -3.06 8.27 8.85
N ILE A 92 -4.19 8.55 9.47
CA ILE A 92 -5.46 8.83 8.78
C ILE A 92 -5.87 10.26 9.10
N TYR A 93 -6.25 10.99 8.06
CA TYR A 93 -6.67 12.39 8.14
C TYR A 93 -8.06 12.56 7.55
N ASP A 94 -8.85 13.47 8.10
CA ASP A 94 -10.13 13.86 7.49
C ASP A 94 -9.93 14.85 6.33
N LEU A 95 -11.04 15.33 5.75
CA LEU A 95 -11.04 16.28 4.63
C LEU A 95 -10.49 17.67 4.99
N ASP A 96 -10.50 18.03 6.27
CA ASP A 96 -9.92 19.26 6.81
C ASP A 96 -8.43 19.07 7.17
N ASN A 97 -7.87 17.90 6.85
CA ASN A 97 -6.49 17.49 7.12
C ASN A 97 -6.17 17.44 8.64
N GLU A 98 -7.19 17.20 9.47
CA GLU A 98 -7.02 16.87 10.89
C GLU A 98 -6.62 15.39 11.05
N ASP A 99 -5.61 15.10 11.88
CA ASP A 99 -5.17 13.73 12.16
C ASP A 99 -6.21 13.02 13.06
N ILE A 100 -6.96 12.12 12.47
CA ILE A 100 -8.01 11.33 13.12
C ILE A 100 -7.55 9.91 13.44
N THR A 101 -6.25 9.60 13.33
CA THR A 101 -5.68 8.26 13.59
C THR A 101 -6.09 7.76 14.97
N GLN A 102 -6.04 8.63 15.99
CA GLN A 102 -6.37 8.25 17.35
C GLN A 102 -7.85 7.83 17.49
N GLN A 103 -8.76 8.40 16.70
CA GLN A 103 -10.17 8.01 16.73
C GLN A 103 -10.35 6.57 16.24
N VAL A 104 -9.62 6.18 15.20
CA VAL A 104 -9.62 4.80 14.67
C VAL A 104 -9.00 3.84 15.68
N LEU A 105 -7.85 4.19 16.28
CA LEU A 105 -7.18 3.38 17.29
C LEU A 105 -8.05 3.17 18.55
N THR A 106 -8.72 4.22 19.01
CA THR A 106 -9.66 4.14 20.14
C THR A 106 -10.82 3.20 19.80
N ALA A 107 -11.31 3.19 18.56
CA ALA A 107 -12.39 2.32 18.14
C ALA A 107 -11.97 0.84 18.00
N ILE A 108 -10.70 0.56 17.63
CA ILE A 108 -10.14 -0.80 17.67
C ILE A 108 -10.17 -1.36 19.11
N GLY A 109 -9.86 -0.52 20.11
CA GLY A 109 -10.26 -0.77 21.50
C GLY A 109 -9.30 -1.58 22.38
N VAL A 110 -8.02 -1.73 22.01
CA VAL A 110 -7.00 -2.46 22.81
C VAL A 110 -5.81 -1.62 23.27
N GLY A 111 -5.94 -0.29 23.26
CA GLY A 111 -4.83 0.59 23.59
C GLY A 111 -3.72 0.58 22.53
N SER A 112 -4.04 0.20 21.29
CA SER A 112 -3.14 0.29 20.14
C SER A 112 -2.58 1.70 20.01
N THR A 113 -1.26 1.79 19.85
CA THR A 113 -0.55 3.05 19.63
C THR A 113 -0.29 3.32 18.14
N GLU A 114 -0.55 2.32 17.28
CA GLU A 114 -0.33 2.35 15.85
C GLU A 114 -1.40 1.52 15.12
N LEU A 115 -1.68 1.87 13.86
CA LEU A 115 -2.56 1.08 13.02
C LEU A 115 -1.88 -0.26 12.67
N PRO A 116 -2.65 -1.34 12.46
CA PRO A 116 -2.10 -2.62 12.03
C PRO A 116 -1.14 -2.49 10.84
N ILE A 117 -0.05 -3.25 10.86
CA ILE A 117 0.94 -3.23 9.77
C ILE A 117 0.35 -3.98 8.57
N LEU A 118 0.32 -3.34 7.39
CA LEU A 118 0.06 -4.06 6.15
C LEU A 118 1.30 -4.85 5.79
N LEU A 119 1.15 -6.15 5.58
CA LEU A 119 2.22 -7.07 5.22
C LEU A 119 1.92 -7.68 3.86
N PHE A 120 2.93 -7.79 3.01
CA PHE A 120 2.80 -8.52 1.74
C PHE A 120 2.86 -10.01 2.05
N GLU A 121 1.92 -10.78 1.52
CA GLU A 121 2.04 -12.23 1.52
C GLU A 121 3.19 -12.62 0.60
N VAL A 122 4.13 -13.38 1.14
CA VAL A 122 5.26 -13.89 0.36
C VAL A 122 4.74 -15.02 -0.52
N SER A 123 4.77 -14.82 -1.83
CA SER A 123 4.40 -15.81 -2.82
C SER A 123 5.46 -15.92 -3.92
N ALA A 124 5.69 -17.14 -4.39
CA ALA A 124 6.53 -17.36 -5.56
C ALA A 124 5.94 -16.65 -6.80
N GLY A 125 6.81 -16.11 -7.65
CA GLY A 125 6.40 -15.45 -8.91
C GLY A 125 5.77 -14.08 -8.73
N ALA A 126 5.98 -13.43 -7.57
CA ALA A 126 5.48 -12.08 -7.32
C ALA A 126 6.17 -11.00 -8.16
N LEU A 127 7.36 -11.27 -8.73
CA LEU A 127 8.11 -10.40 -9.63
C LEU A 127 8.26 -11.08 -11.00
N ASP A 128 7.96 -10.37 -12.08
CA ASP A 128 8.14 -10.86 -13.45
C ASP A 128 9.42 -10.32 -14.12
N ILE A 129 9.70 -10.80 -15.33
CA ILE A 129 10.90 -10.40 -16.11
C ILE A 129 10.86 -8.94 -16.56
N ASN A 130 9.69 -8.30 -16.57
CA ASN A 130 9.51 -6.91 -16.95
C ASN A 130 9.68 -5.97 -15.76
N GLY A 131 9.95 -6.50 -14.56
CA GLY A 131 10.06 -5.72 -13.34
C GLY A 131 8.72 -5.37 -12.70
N GLU A 132 7.63 -6.03 -13.11
CA GLU A 132 6.31 -5.86 -12.52
C GLU A 132 6.16 -6.75 -11.29
N LEU A 133 5.61 -6.18 -10.21
CA LEU A 133 5.30 -6.89 -8.99
C LEU A 133 3.80 -6.92 -8.76
N ALA A 134 3.26 -8.07 -8.34
CA ALA A 134 1.87 -8.18 -7.93
C ALA A 134 1.70 -9.26 -6.85
N GLY A 135 0.80 -9.00 -5.91
CA GLY A 135 0.49 -9.97 -4.87
C GLY A 135 -0.56 -9.50 -3.88
N ILE A 136 -0.72 -10.26 -2.81
CA ILE A 136 -1.69 -10.01 -1.74
C ILE A 136 -1.02 -9.21 -0.62
N THR A 137 -1.76 -8.30 -0.02
CA THR A 137 -1.38 -7.69 1.26
C THR A 137 -2.54 -7.75 2.25
N LEU A 138 -2.21 -7.90 3.54
CA LEU A 138 -3.18 -7.91 4.62
C LEU A 138 -2.58 -7.32 5.90
N SER A 139 -3.44 -6.88 6.81
CA SER A 139 -3.08 -6.64 8.20
C SER A 139 -3.97 -7.46 9.13
N ARG A 140 -3.56 -7.57 10.39
CA ARG A 140 -4.27 -8.36 11.40
C ARG A 140 -4.76 -7.48 12.53
N ASP A 141 -5.94 -7.79 13.04
CA ASP A 141 -6.54 -7.10 14.16
C ASP A 141 -5.73 -7.40 15.43
N PRO A 142 -5.31 -6.37 16.18
CA PRO A 142 -4.49 -6.57 17.37
C PRO A 142 -5.24 -7.23 18.53
N ARG A 143 -6.58 -7.37 18.45
CA ARG A 143 -7.42 -8.01 19.48
C ARG A 143 -7.32 -9.53 19.46
N ASP A 144 -7.51 -10.10 18.28
CA ASP A 144 -7.73 -11.54 18.09
C ASP A 144 -6.77 -12.15 17.04
N GLY A 145 -6.07 -11.31 16.27
CA GLY A 145 -5.18 -11.73 15.20
C GLY A 145 -5.92 -12.10 13.91
N ASP A 146 -7.23 -11.89 13.83
CA ASP A 146 -8.01 -12.09 12.62
C ASP A 146 -7.65 -11.04 11.56
N GLU A 147 -8.10 -11.24 10.33
CA GLU A 147 -7.88 -10.28 9.24
C GLU A 147 -8.56 -8.95 9.55
N PHE A 148 -7.78 -7.85 9.58
CA PHE A 148 -8.32 -6.51 9.77
C PHE A 148 -8.64 -5.83 8.44
N GLU A 149 -7.72 -5.94 7.49
CA GLU A 149 -7.93 -5.50 6.11
C GLU A 149 -7.11 -6.37 5.16
N LYS A 150 -7.56 -6.48 3.91
CA LYS A 150 -6.90 -7.28 2.88
C LYS A 150 -7.14 -6.73 1.49
N GLY A 151 -6.19 -6.96 0.60
CA GLY A 151 -6.36 -6.76 -0.82
C GLY A 151 -5.08 -7.04 -1.58
N ASN A 152 -4.78 -6.22 -2.58
CA ASN A 152 -3.69 -6.46 -3.53
C ASN A 152 -2.73 -5.28 -3.59
N TYR A 153 -1.47 -5.59 -3.91
CA TYR A 153 -0.50 -4.61 -4.36
C TYR A 153 -0.12 -4.86 -5.81
N TYR A 154 0.21 -3.77 -6.51
CA TYR A 154 0.80 -3.78 -7.86
C TYR A 154 1.91 -2.77 -7.89
N ALA A 155 3.09 -3.12 -8.39
CA ALA A 155 4.23 -2.23 -8.45
C ALA A 155 5.09 -2.50 -9.67
N VAL A 156 6.01 -1.58 -9.93
CA VAL A 156 7.00 -1.70 -10.99
C VAL A 156 8.35 -1.21 -10.48
N LEU A 157 9.39 -1.95 -10.82
CA LEU A 157 10.78 -1.54 -10.67
C LEU A 157 11.15 -0.58 -11.79
N SER A 158 11.86 0.48 -11.46
CA SER A 158 12.27 1.49 -12.43
C SER A 158 13.68 2.03 -12.13
N GLY A 159 14.21 2.77 -13.11
CA GLY A 159 15.52 3.42 -13.03
C GLY A 159 16.71 2.47 -13.23
N ASP A 160 17.92 3.04 -13.17
CA ASP A 160 19.14 2.29 -13.45
C ASP A 160 19.35 1.18 -12.41
N GLN A 161 19.58 -0.04 -12.87
CA GLN A 161 19.70 -1.25 -12.05
C GLN A 161 18.54 -1.47 -11.06
N ALA A 162 17.32 -1.05 -11.44
CA ALA A 162 16.13 -1.16 -10.61
C ALA A 162 16.30 -0.46 -9.25
N ASN A 163 16.75 0.80 -9.24
CA ASN A 163 16.98 1.57 -8.01
C ASN A 163 15.70 2.10 -7.33
N THR A 164 14.54 2.01 -7.99
CA THR A 164 13.27 2.54 -7.47
C THR A 164 12.12 1.55 -7.64
N ILE A 165 11.18 1.57 -6.71
CA ILE A 165 9.88 0.90 -6.83
C ILE A 165 8.78 1.96 -6.76
N THR A 166 7.84 1.86 -7.68
CA THR A 166 6.58 2.61 -7.63
C THR A 166 5.42 1.66 -7.69
N GLY A 167 4.40 1.87 -6.86
CA GLY A 167 3.25 0.99 -6.88
C GLY A 167 2.01 1.56 -6.25
N ILE A 168 1.02 0.70 -6.13
CA ILE A 168 -0.25 0.96 -5.50
C ILE A 168 -0.67 -0.23 -4.65
N ILE A 169 -1.35 0.07 -3.55
CA ILE A 169 -2.01 -0.88 -2.67
C ILE A 169 -3.50 -0.54 -2.64
N VAL A 170 -4.32 -1.57 -2.76
CA VAL A 170 -5.77 -1.48 -2.57
C VAL A 170 -6.18 -2.51 -1.55
N VAL A 171 -6.68 -2.07 -0.39
CA VAL A 171 -7.19 -2.95 0.67
C VAL A 171 -8.59 -2.55 1.10
N THR A 172 -9.35 -3.51 1.58
CA THR A 172 -10.66 -3.32 2.18
C THR A 172 -10.72 -3.91 3.57
N GLY A 173 -11.47 -3.30 4.48
CA GLY A 173 -11.70 -3.79 5.83
C GLY A 173 -12.94 -3.16 6.46
N GLU A 174 -13.32 -3.63 7.65
CA GLU A 174 -14.39 -3.02 8.45
C GLU A 174 -13.88 -1.73 9.11
N ASP A 175 -14.68 -0.66 9.10
CA ASP A 175 -14.35 0.55 9.85
C ASP A 175 -14.71 0.35 11.33
N PRO A 176 -13.73 0.24 12.25
CA PRO A 176 -14.00 -0.08 13.65
C PRO A 176 -14.85 0.98 14.36
N ARG A 177 -14.99 2.19 13.79
CA ARG A 177 -15.76 3.30 14.37
C ARG A 177 -17.27 3.16 14.15
N PHE A 178 -17.71 2.37 13.17
CA PHE A 178 -19.11 2.31 12.75
C PHE A 178 -19.54 0.86 12.50
N GLN A 179 -20.78 0.53 12.84
CA GLN A 179 -21.36 -0.78 12.51
C GLN A 179 -21.78 -0.81 11.04
N ASP A 180 -21.58 -1.96 10.39
CA ASP A 180 -21.97 -2.22 8.99
C ASP A 180 -21.37 -1.22 7.99
N VAL A 181 -20.16 -0.70 8.29
CA VAL A 181 -19.42 0.20 7.41
C VAL A 181 -18.08 -0.43 7.07
N THR A 182 -17.81 -0.58 5.78
CA THR A 182 -16.49 -0.97 5.30
C THR A 182 -15.77 0.21 4.69
N PHE A 183 -14.44 0.15 4.70
CA PHE A 183 -13.59 1.09 3.99
C PHE A 183 -12.82 0.37 2.89
N ARG A 184 -12.45 1.15 1.89
CA ARG A 184 -11.45 0.79 0.89
C ARG A 184 -10.35 1.83 0.92
N GLU A 185 -9.14 1.41 1.24
CA GLU A 185 -7.94 2.22 1.11
C GLU A 185 -7.33 1.99 -0.27
N THR A 186 -7.03 3.07 -0.99
CA THR A 186 -6.28 3.06 -2.25
C THR A 186 -5.14 4.04 -2.13
N ALA A 187 -3.91 3.53 -2.07
CA ALA A 187 -2.73 4.32 -1.79
C ALA A 187 -1.59 3.99 -2.75
N GLY A 188 -0.97 5.02 -3.29
CA GLY A 188 0.25 4.93 -4.07
C GLY A 188 1.46 4.94 -3.17
N PHE A 189 2.58 4.41 -3.65
CA PHE A 189 3.83 4.53 -2.95
C PHE A 189 5.05 4.66 -3.85
N PHE A 190 6.12 5.21 -3.27
CA PHE A 190 7.45 5.28 -3.87
C PHE A 190 8.50 4.83 -2.86
N ALA A 191 9.41 3.95 -3.30
CA ALA A 191 10.52 3.48 -2.47
C ALA A 191 11.83 3.51 -3.28
N VAL A 192 12.92 3.89 -2.61
CA VAL A 192 14.26 3.97 -3.22
C VAL A 192 15.15 2.92 -2.58
N ARG A 193 16.02 2.30 -3.38
CA ARG A 193 16.97 1.28 -2.94
C ARG A 193 17.97 1.86 -1.92
N GLU A 194 18.20 1.13 -0.82
CA GLU A 194 19.23 1.40 0.19
C GLU A 194 20.56 0.67 -0.09
#